data_AF-A0A7G9Q047-F1
#
_entry.id   AF-A0A7G9Q047-F1
#
_cell.length_a   1.000
_cell.length_b   1.000
_cell.length_c   1.000
_cell.angle_alpha   90.00
_cell.angle_beta   90.00
_cell.angle_gamma   90.00
#
_symmetry.space_group_name_H-M   'P 1'
#
loop_
_entity.id
_entity.type
_entity.pdbx_description
1 polymer ?
#
loop_
_entity_poly.entity_id
_entity_poly.type
_entity_poly.pdbx_seq_one_letter_code
_entity_poly.pdbx_strand_id
1 'polypeptide(L)'
;MNVYQLKTRTEAFIWLSLMEGDLLSIRASLNAGLYPSYDDRSEEPEFECAVFNCGTAFGEFMERLESEDFDALSTAGNELTGMIDNMGKMLCEPVWTQAVLLGRNEVRADRAICAAEADGWLYGSRIYRRRPGMD
;
A
#
# COMPACT_ATOMS: atom_id res chain seq x y z
N MET A 1 6.50 10.69 -1.62
CA MET A 1 6.12 10.80 -0.19
C MET A 1 5.73 9.41 0.28
N ASN A 2 6.21 8.95 1.44
CA ASN A 2 5.97 7.59 1.89
C ASN A 2 4.61 7.48 2.60
N VAL A 3 3.81 6.46 2.26
CA VAL A 3 2.47 6.21 2.84
C VAL A 3 2.49 5.96 4.35
N TYR A 4 3.59 5.44 4.88
CA TYR A 4 3.80 5.16 6.31
C TYR A 4 4.00 6.43 7.16
N GLN A 5 4.19 7.59 6.51
CA GLN A 5 4.44 8.87 7.18
C GLN A 5 3.20 9.77 7.26
N LEU A 6 2.08 9.37 6.64
CA LEU A 6 0.84 10.15 6.60
C LEU A 6 0.18 10.17 8.00
N LYS A 7 -0.14 11.36 8.51
CA LYS A 7 -0.78 11.55 9.82
C LYS A 7 -2.07 12.37 9.75
N THR A 8 -2.19 13.22 8.75
CA THR A 8 -3.30 14.17 8.59
C THR A 8 -4.05 13.93 7.29
N ARG A 9 -5.33 14.36 7.26
CA ARG A 9 -6.12 14.38 6.02
C ARG A 9 -5.45 15.14 4.88
N THR A 10 -4.77 16.26 5.19
CA THR A 10 -4.08 17.07 4.19
C THR A 10 -2.91 16.30 3.56
N GLU A 11 -2.13 15.60 4.37
CA GLU A 11 -1.04 14.75 3.86
C GLU A 11 -1.58 13.60 3.00
N ALA A 12 -2.69 12.97 3.42
CA ALA A 12 -3.36 11.94 2.61
C ALA A 12 -3.84 12.49 1.27
N PHE A 13 -4.42 13.70 1.25
CA PHE A 13 -4.87 14.33 0.00
C PHE A 13 -3.70 14.69 -0.93
N ILE A 14 -2.62 15.25 -0.39
CA ILE A 14 -1.40 15.53 -1.15
C ILE A 14 -0.83 14.23 -1.74
N TRP A 15 -0.82 13.15 -0.94
CA TRP A 15 -0.36 11.85 -1.40
C TRP A 15 -1.20 11.32 -2.56
N LEU A 16 -2.53 11.42 -2.48
CA LEU A 16 -3.44 11.03 -3.57
C LEU A 16 -3.20 11.86 -4.84
N SER A 17 -3.00 13.17 -4.72
CA SER A 17 -2.69 14.03 -5.88
C SER A 17 -1.36 13.66 -6.55
N LEU A 18 -0.35 13.25 -5.77
CA LEU A 18 0.91 12.75 -6.32
C LEU A 18 0.71 11.43 -7.06
N MET A 19 -0.05 10.50 -6.48
CA MET A 19 -0.39 9.22 -7.11
C MET A 19 -1.13 9.40 -8.44
N GLU A 20 -2.10 10.32 -8.49
CA GLU A 20 -2.78 10.68 -9.74
C GLU A 20 -1.77 11.19 -10.79
N GLY A 21 -0.84 12.06 -10.38
CA GLY A 21 0.24 12.56 -11.23
C GLY A 21 1.15 11.47 -11.78
N ASP A 22 1.51 10.48 -10.96
CA ASP A 22 2.33 9.34 -11.38
C ASP A 22 1.61 8.50 -12.44
N LEU A 23 0.33 8.18 -12.23
CA LEU A 23 -0.47 7.44 -13.20
C LEU A 23 -0.69 8.21 -14.52
N LEU A 24 -0.91 9.53 -14.44
CA LEU A 24 -1.00 10.38 -15.63
C LEU A 24 0.33 10.40 -16.41
N SER A 25 1.46 10.40 -15.69
CA SER A 25 2.79 10.36 -16.28
C SER A 25 3.06 9.01 -16.95
N ILE A 26 2.70 7.90 -16.31
CA ILE A 26 2.76 6.56 -16.91
C ILE A 26 1.94 6.51 -18.21
N ARG A 27 0.69 7.01 -18.17
CA ARG A 27 -0.18 7.06 -19.36
C ARG A 27 0.44 7.88 -20.49
N ALA A 28 0.99 9.04 -20.17
CA ALA A 28 1.63 9.91 -21.16
C ALA A 28 2.86 9.24 -21.79
N SER A 29 3.69 8.57 -20.98
CA SER A 29 4.86 7.83 -21.45
C SER A 29 4.48 6.65 -22.35
N LEU A 30 3.43 5.91 -21.99
CA LEU A 30 2.88 4.85 -22.83
C LEU A 30 2.40 5.39 -24.18
N ASN A 31 1.61 6.46 -24.18
CA ASN A 31 1.11 7.08 -25.41
C ASN A 31 2.23 7.64 -26.30
N ALA A 32 3.33 8.08 -25.70
CA ALA A 32 4.52 8.56 -26.41
C ALA A 32 5.43 7.42 -26.92
N GLY A 33 5.11 6.16 -26.61
CA GLY A 33 5.94 5.01 -26.98
C GLY A 33 7.29 4.96 -26.26
N LEU A 34 7.36 5.53 -25.05
CA LEU A 34 8.61 5.60 -24.27
C LEU A 34 8.92 4.30 -23.53
N TYR A 35 7.93 3.42 -23.35
CA TYR A 35 8.19 2.09 -22.81
C TYR A 35 8.77 1.17 -23.89
N PRO A 36 9.83 0.40 -23.58
CA PRO A 36 10.37 -0.58 -24.50
C PRO A 36 9.31 -1.59 -24.94
N SER A 37 9.43 -2.05 -26.18
CA SER A 37 8.67 -3.22 -26.63
C SER A 37 9.04 -4.44 -25.80
N TYR A 38 8.07 -5.31 -25.54
CA TYR A 38 8.27 -6.60 -24.89
C TYR A 38 9.43 -7.36 -25.54
N ASP A 39 10.51 -7.59 -24.78
CA ASP A 39 11.57 -8.53 -25.14
C ASP A 39 11.34 -9.79 -24.30
N ASP A 40 11.21 -10.96 -24.94
CA ASP A 40 11.05 -12.24 -24.26
C ASP A 40 12.22 -12.55 -23.29
N ARG A 41 13.32 -11.79 -23.34
CA ARG A 41 14.44 -11.85 -22.41
C ARG A 41 14.33 -10.92 -21.21
N SER A 42 13.41 -9.95 -21.23
CA SER A 42 13.15 -9.09 -20.07
C SER A 42 12.28 -9.84 -19.06
N GLU A 43 12.73 -9.89 -17.80
CA GLU A 43 11.99 -10.58 -16.73
C GLU A 43 10.60 -9.96 -16.50
N GLU A 44 10.49 -8.63 -16.60
CA GLU A 44 9.23 -7.89 -16.48
C GLU A 44 9.22 -6.62 -17.36
N PRO A 45 8.12 -6.30 -18.05
CA PRO A 45 8.01 -5.08 -18.86
C PRO A 45 7.98 -3.82 -17.99
N GLU A 46 8.82 -2.83 -18.32
CA GLU A 46 8.93 -1.58 -17.54
C GLU A 46 7.58 -0.86 -17.32
N PHE A 47 6.68 -0.94 -18.31
CA PHE A 47 5.32 -0.40 -18.19
C PHE A 47 4.53 -1.10 -17.08
N GLU A 48 4.54 -2.43 -17.07
CA GLU A 48 3.83 -3.23 -16.08
C GLU A 48 4.44 -3.04 -14.70
N CYS A 49 5.77 -2.96 -14.57
CA CYS A 49 6.42 -2.63 -13.31
C CYS A 49 5.99 -1.25 -12.78
N ALA A 50 5.86 -0.24 -13.66
CA ALA A 50 5.42 1.09 -13.25
C ALA A 50 3.98 1.07 -12.72
N VAL A 51 3.07 0.38 -13.43
CA VAL A 51 1.68 0.20 -12.97
C VAL A 51 1.62 -0.59 -11.67
N PHE A 52 2.42 -1.64 -11.56
CA PHE A 52 2.51 -2.50 -10.38
C PHE A 52 2.95 -1.69 -9.15
N ASN A 53 4.03 -0.92 -9.25
CA ASN A 53 4.54 -0.13 -8.13
C ASN A 53 3.50 0.90 -7.63
N CYS A 54 2.82 1.59 -8.54
CA CYS A 54 1.72 2.50 -8.18
C CYS A 54 0.56 1.75 -7.51
N GLY A 55 0.17 0.58 -8.05
CA GLY A 55 -0.91 -0.24 -7.53
C GLY A 55 -0.62 -0.75 -6.12
N THR A 56 0.60 -1.22 -5.84
CA THR A 56 1.02 -1.67 -4.51
C THR A 56 0.93 -0.53 -3.50
N ALA A 57 1.51 0.62 -3.80
CA ALA A 57 1.45 1.78 -2.93
C ALA A 57 0.01 2.28 -2.69
N PHE A 58 -0.86 2.22 -3.71
CA PHE A 58 -2.29 2.52 -3.56
C PHE A 58 -3.02 1.50 -2.68
N GLY A 59 -2.70 0.21 -2.82
CA GLY A 59 -3.20 -0.85 -1.95
C GLY A 59 -2.84 -0.64 -0.48
N GLU A 60 -1.56 -0.33 -0.20
CA GLU A 60 -1.10 0.00 1.15
C GLU A 60 -1.87 1.19 1.73
N PHE A 61 -2.06 2.26 0.95
CA PHE A 61 -2.82 3.43 1.36
C PHE A 61 -4.26 3.08 1.73
N MET A 62 -4.95 2.28 0.90
CA MET A 62 -6.34 1.90 1.13
C MET A 62 -6.52 1.06 2.40
N GLU A 63 -5.60 0.13 2.67
CA GLU A 63 -5.67 -0.68 3.91
C GLU A 63 -5.42 0.15 5.17
N ARG A 64 -4.58 1.19 5.09
CA ARG A 64 -4.31 2.13 6.18
C ARG A 64 -5.48 3.10 6.40
N LEU A 65 -6.15 3.50 5.32
CA LEU A 65 -7.36 4.31 5.40
C LEU A 65 -8.49 3.53 6.10
N GLU A 66 -8.70 2.26 5.75
CA GLU A 66 -9.77 1.43 6.31
C GLU A 66 -9.54 1.02 7.77
N SER A 67 -8.28 0.98 8.22
CA SER A 67 -7.94 0.69 9.61
C SER A 67 -7.93 1.92 10.52
N GLU A 68 -8.31 3.08 9.99
CA GLU A 68 -8.31 4.35 10.73
C GLU A 68 -6.91 4.76 11.24
N ASP A 69 -5.84 4.40 10.51
CA ASP A 69 -4.47 4.82 10.85
C ASP A 69 -4.29 6.34 10.76
N PHE A 70 -5.19 7.03 10.05
CA PHE A 70 -5.24 8.49 9.92
C PHE A 70 -6.69 8.98 9.73
N ASP A 71 -6.89 10.30 9.84
CA ASP A 71 -8.20 10.94 9.73
C ASP A 71 -8.95 10.53 8.45
N ALA A 72 -10.25 10.24 8.60
CA ALA A 72 -11.13 9.94 7.47
C ALA A 72 -11.06 11.03 6.39
N LEU A 73 -11.07 10.61 5.13
CA LEU A 73 -11.05 11.51 3.97
C LEU A 73 -12.32 12.35 3.87
N SER A 74 -12.19 13.52 3.23
CA SER A 74 -13.35 14.29 2.77
C SER A 74 -14.04 13.57 1.58
N THR A 75 -15.24 14.02 1.20
CA THR A 75 -15.92 13.54 -0.01
C THR A 75 -15.02 13.60 -1.24
N ALA A 76 -14.33 14.72 -1.46
CA ALA A 76 -13.41 14.88 -2.58
C ALA A 76 -12.22 13.89 -2.51
N GLY A 77 -11.73 13.57 -1.31
CA GLY A 77 -10.70 12.55 -1.14
C GLY A 77 -11.18 11.15 -1.53
N ASN A 78 -12.42 10.80 -1.17
CA ASN A 78 -13.02 9.52 -1.55
C ASN A 78 -13.35 9.44 -3.04
N GLU A 79 -13.73 10.56 -3.67
CA GLU A 79 -13.91 10.60 -5.13
C GLU A 79 -12.57 10.40 -5.85
N LEU A 80 -11.50 11.03 -5.33
CA LEU A 80 -10.16 10.91 -5.91
C LEU A 80 -9.61 9.48 -5.82
N THR A 81 -9.84 8.74 -4.71
CA THR A 81 -9.44 7.32 -4.64
C THR A 81 -10.14 6.48 -5.72
N GLY A 82 -11.43 6.72 -5.96
CA GLY A 82 -12.18 6.05 -7.02
C GLY A 82 -11.67 6.39 -8.42
N MET A 83 -11.28 7.64 -8.67
CA MET A 83 -10.66 8.05 -9.93
C MET A 83 -9.30 7.38 -10.16
N ILE A 84 -8.45 7.34 -9.14
CA ILE A 84 -7.14 6.69 -9.18
C ILE A 84 -7.28 5.19 -9.48
N ASP A 85 -8.19 4.49 -8.80
CA ASP A 85 -8.45 3.07 -9.04
C ASP A 85 -8.89 2.80 -10.48
N ASN A 86 -9.81 3.62 -11.00
CA ASN A 86 -10.23 3.53 -12.40
C ASN A 86 -9.10 3.81 -13.38
N MET A 87 -8.23 4.80 -13.10
CA MET A 87 -7.08 5.11 -13.95
C MET A 87 -6.08 3.96 -14.01
N GLY A 88 -5.75 3.36 -12.86
CA GLY A 88 -4.85 2.22 -12.81
C GLY A 88 -5.39 1.02 -13.60
N LYS A 89 -6.69 0.73 -13.47
CA LYS A 89 -7.36 -0.33 -14.25
C LYS A 89 -7.35 -0.05 -15.75
N MET A 90 -7.57 1.20 -16.16
CA MET A 90 -7.50 1.59 -17.58
C MET A 90 -6.08 1.47 -18.16
N LEU A 91 -5.03 1.56 -17.34
CA LEU A 91 -3.66 1.35 -17.79
C LEU A 91 -3.37 -0.15 -17.96
N CYS A 92 -3.56 -0.95 -16.91
CA CYS A 92 -3.39 -2.39 -16.97
C CYS A 92 -4.15 -3.07 -15.83
N GLU A 93 -5.39 -3.46 -16.07
CA GLU A 93 -6.30 -4.02 -15.05
C GLU A 93 -5.74 -5.25 -14.30
N PRO A 94 -5.16 -6.28 -14.97
CA PRO A 94 -4.64 -7.45 -14.27
C PRO A 94 -3.51 -7.09 -13.30
N VAL A 95 -2.55 -6.30 -13.76
CA VAL A 95 -1.39 -5.86 -12.97
C VAL A 95 -1.84 -4.96 -11.82
N TRP A 96 -2.69 -3.97 -12.10
CA TRP A 96 -3.21 -3.05 -11.09
C TRP A 96 -3.96 -3.79 -9.98
N THR A 97 -4.89 -4.68 -10.34
CA THR A 97 -5.72 -5.40 -9.37
C THR A 97 -4.87 -6.32 -8.48
N GLN A 98 -3.90 -7.01 -9.07
CA GLN A 98 -2.95 -7.84 -8.32
C GLN A 98 -2.09 -7.01 -7.37
N ALA A 99 -1.54 -5.88 -7.84
CA ALA A 99 -0.69 -5.01 -7.05
C ALA A 99 -1.43 -4.38 -5.86
N VAL A 100 -2.65 -3.88 -6.08
CA VAL A 100 -3.51 -3.35 -5.01
C VAL A 100 -3.79 -4.40 -3.95
N LEU A 101 -4.10 -5.63 -4.36
CA LEU A 101 -4.32 -6.74 -3.42
C LEU A 101 -3.06 -7.06 -2.62
N LEU A 102 -1.89 -7.08 -3.27
CA LEU A 102 -0.61 -7.32 -2.63
C LEU A 102 -0.31 -6.26 -1.56
N GLY A 103 -0.36 -4.97 -1.91
CA GLY A 103 -0.08 -3.89 -0.97
C GLY A 103 -0.99 -3.89 0.26
N ARG A 104 -2.27 -4.26 0.10
CA ARG A 104 -3.17 -4.44 1.25
C ARG A 104 -2.73 -5.60 2.14
N ASN A 105 -2.34 -6.72 1.53
CA ASN A 105 -1.89 -7.90 2.27
C ASN A 105 -0.56 -7.66 3.00
N GLU A 106 0.34 -6.86 2.45
CA GLU A 106 1.59 -6.47 3.11
C GLU A 106 1.32 -5.68 4.38
N VAL A 107 0.46 -4.65 4.33
CA VAL A 107 0.06 -3.90 5.54
C VAL A 107 -0.60 -4.80 6.58
N ARG A 108 -1.45 -5.75 6.16
CA ARG A 108 -2.07 -6.73 7.08
C ARG A 108 -1.04 -7.65 7.71
N ALA A 109 -0.08 -8.13 6.93
CA ALA A 109 0.99 -9.00 7.41
C ALA A 109 1.88 -8.27 8.43
N ASP A 110 2.27 -7.03 8.14
CA ASP A 110 3.07 -6.20 9.06
C ASP A 110 2.35 -6.01 10.40
N ARG A 111 1.05 -5.71 10.38
CA ARG A 111 0.24 -5.61 11.60
C ARG A 111 0.18 -6.91 12.38
N ALA A 112 0.01 -8.04 11.68
CA ALA A 112 -0.03 -9.35 12.32
C ALA A 112 1.31 -9.71 12.98
N ILE A 113 2.44 -9.36 12.34
CA ILE A 113 3.77 -9.54 12.89
C ILE A 113 3.95 -8.66 14.14
N CYS A 114 3.62 -7.37 14.07
CA CYS A 114 3.72 -6.48 15.23
C CYS A 114 2.86 -6.95 16.41
N ALA A 115 1.65 -7.45 16.14
CA ALA A 115 0.77 -8.00 17.18
C ALA A 115 1.35 -9.28 17.82
N ALA A 116 1.88 -10.20 16.99
CA ALA A 116 2.50 -11.43 17.48
C ALA A 116 3.77 -11.16 18.32
N GLU A 117 4.58 -10.17 17.93
CA GLU A 117 5.72 -9.72 18.72
C GLU A 117 5.31 -9.10 20.06
N ALA A 118 4.20 -8.33 20.09
CA ALA A 118 3.65 -7.79 21.33
C ALA A 118 3.17 -8.90 22.28
N ASP A 119 2.55 -9.96 21.75
CA ASP A 119 2.05 -11.10 22.53
C ASP A 119 3.18 -12.03 23.03
N GLY A 120 4.32 -12.09 22.33
CA GLY A 120 5.50 -12.88 22.71
C GLY A 120 6.09 -12.53 24.09
N TRP A 121 5.83 -11.31 24.60
CA TRP A 121 6.28 -10.86 25.93
C TRP A 121 5.34 -11.27 27.07
N LEU A 122 4.08 -11.61 26.79
CA LEU A 122 3.09 -11.95 27.82
C LEU A 122 3.23 -13.41 28.32
N TYR A 123 3.87 -14.29 27.54
CA TYR A 123 4.18 -15.66 27.96
C TYR A 123 5.56 -15.83 28.60
N GLY A 124 6.49 -14.89 28.42
CA GLY A 124 7.83 -14.93 29.05
C GLY A 124 7.87 -14.49 30.52
N SER A 125 6.86 -13.75 30.99
CA SER A 125 6.88 -13.12 32.32
C SER A 125 6.02 -13.82 33.39
N ARG A 126 5.21 -14.83 33.04
CA ARG A 126 4.38 -15.58 34.00
C ARG A 126 5.03 -16.83 34.60
N ILE A 127 6.17 -17.30 34.09
CA ILE A 127 6.80 -18.54 34.58
C ILE A 127 7.76 -18.29 35.77
N TYR A 128 8.15 -17.04 36.06
CA TYR A 128 9.13 -16.71 37.10
C TYR A 128 8.60 -15.94 38.33
N ARG A 129 7.31 -16.07 38.70
CA ARG A 129 6.83 -15.57 40.00
C ARG A 129 5.85 -16.54 40.67
N ARG A 130 6.39 -17.59 41.30
CA ARG A 130 6.05 -18.08 42.65
C ARG A 130 6.72 -19.44 42.88
N ARG A 131 7.87 -19.46 43.56
CA ARG A 131 8.11 -20.47 44.60
C ARG A 131 8.01 -19.75 45.95
N PRO A 132 6.99 -20.03 46.77
CA PRO A 132 7.04 -19.69 48.18
C PRO A 132 8.03 -20.63 48.87
N GLY A 133 8.87 -20.09 49.76
CA GLY A 133 9.62 -20.90 50.71
C GLY A 133 8.68 -21.52 51.75
N MET A 134 9.04 -22.74 52.17
CA MET A 134 8.69 -23.54 53.37
C MET A 134 9.07 -24.98 52.97
N ASP A 135 10.09 -25.66 53.51
CA ASP A 135 10.84 -25.56 54.78
C ASP A 135 12.36 -25.73 54.56
#